data_AF-A0A8H5F8D5-F1
#
_entry.id   AF-A0A8H5F8D5-F1
#
_cell.length_a   1.000
_cell.length_b   1.000
_cell.length_c   1.000
_cell.angle_alpha   90.00
_cell.angle_beta   90.00
_cell.angle_gamma   90.00
#
_symmetry.space_group_name_H-M   'P 1'
#
loop_
_entity.id
_entity.type
_entity.pdbx_description
1 polymer ?
#
loop_
_entity_poly.entity_id
_entity_poly.type
_entity_poly.pdbx_seq_one_letter_code
_entity_poly.pdbx_strand_id
1 'polypeptide(L)'
;MFRLLSSAVLLFALQAFANEDVDLEARQSCPGIHVFGARETTAPTGYGTAGVVVNLVLNSHSGSTAEAINYPACGGQSSCGSVSYANSAVQGVAAVASAVNSFNSRCPQTQLVLVGYSQVSSYKFQRFDYVSSLLKVIRSIRVGFKSFFIAV
;
A
#
# COMPACT_ATOMS: atom_id res chain seq x y z
N MET A 1 -36.87 37.93 51.71
CA MET A 1 -37.19 37.53 50.32
C MET A 1 -35.91 37.49 49.51
N PHE A 2 -35.18 36.37 49.54
CA PHE A 2 -34.02 36.16 48.67
C PHE A 2 -34.52 35.46 47.40
N ARG A 3 -34.35 36.14 46.26
CA ARG A 3 -34.71 35.61 44.94
C ARG A 3 -33.74 34.47 44.58
N LEU A 4 -34.30 33.28 44.41
CA LEU A 4 -33.63 32.12 43.81
C LEU A 4 -33.36 32.42 42.34
N LEU A 5 -32.11 32.74 42.00
CA LEU A 5 -31.65 32.78 40.62
C LEU A 5 -30.33 32.02 40.50
N SER A 6 -30.33 31.09 39.55
CA SER A 6 -29.16 30.56 38.82
C SER A 6 -28.21 29.65 39.58
N SER A 7 -28.54 28.35 39.65
CA SER A 7 -27.53 27.30 39.93
C SER A 7 -27.51 26.15 38.92
N ALA A 8 -28.29 26.19 37.83
CA ALA A 8 -28.42 25.04 36.92
C ALA A 8 -27.49 25.05 35.69
N VAL A 9 -26.70 26.12 35.45
CA VAL A 9 -25.95 26.26 34.19
C VAL A 9 -24.48 25.82 34.29
N LEU A 10 -23.96 25.58 35.49
CA LEU A 10 -22.51 25.36 35.69
C LEU A 10 -22.04 23.89 35.62
N LEU A 11 -22.93 22.91 35.39
CA LEU A 11 -22.53 21.49 35.36
C LEU A 11 -22.42 20.86 33.96
N PHE A 12 -22.61 21.62 32.87
CA PHE A 12 -22.54 21.07 31.50
C PHE A 12 -21.27 21.46 30.71
N ALA A 13 -20.27 22.08 31.34
CA ALA A 13 -19.11 22.64 30.63
C ALA A 13 -17.79 21.85 30.78
N LEU A 14 -17.82 20.58 31.20
CA LEU A 14 -16.59 19.82 31.54
C LEU A 14 -16.41 18.46 30.84
N GLN A 15 -17.09 18.22 29.73
CA GLN A 15 -16.94 16.97 28.97
C GLN A 15 -16.64 17.23 27.48
N ALA A 16 -15.60 18.02 27.19
CA ALA A 16 -15.17 18.22 25.80
C ALA A 16 -13.66 18.37 25.64
N PHE A 17 -12.85 17.57 26.35
CA PHE A 17 -11.41 17.45 26.09
C PHE A 17 -10.92 16.03 26.38
N ALA A 18 -11.37 15.04 25.61
CA ALA A 18 -10.81 13.68 25.72
C ALA A 18 -10.95 12.86 24.43
N ASN A 19 -10.81 13.50 23.26
CA ASN A 19 -10.68 12.78 21.99
C ASN A 19 -9.73 13.58 21.08
N GLU A 20 -8.56 13.94 21.58
CA GLU A 20 -7.43 13.91 20.67
C GLU A 20 -7.16 12.42 20.47
N ASP A 21 -7.44 11.92 19.26
CA ASP A 21 -6.78 10.74 18.74
C ASP A 21 -5.28 11.03 18.87
N VAL A 22 -4.73 10.67 20.03
CA VAL A 22 -3.30 10.53 20.22
C VAL A 22 -2.97 9.41 19.27
N ASP A 23 -2.53 9.84 18.09
CA ASP A 23 -2.03 9.06 16.99
C ASP A 23 -1.01 8.06 17.52
N LEU A 24 -1.51 6.91 17.97
CA LEU A 24 -0.70 5.76 18.35
C LEU A 24 -0.02 5.17 17.10
N GLU A 25 -0.37 5.63 15.88
CA GLU A 25 0.33 5.33 14.63
C GLU A 25 1.63 6.16 14.50
N ALA A 26 1.80 7.25 15.25
CA ALA A 26 3.04 8.04 15.28
C ALA A 26 4.26 7.32 15.89
N ARG A 27 4.12 6.05 16.30
CA ARG A 27 5.26 5.18 16.66
C ARG A 27 5.79 4.32 15.52
N GLN A 28 5.15 4.33 14.35
CA GLN A 28 5.72 3.81 13.11
C GLN A 28 6.11 4.99 12.23
N SER A 29 7.39 5.33 12.21
CA SER A 29 7.93 6.35 11.31
C SER A 29 7.69 5.94 9.86
N CYS A 30 6.62 6.45 9.25
CA CYS A 30 6.31 6.20 7.84
C CYS A 30 7.35 6.86 6.93
N PRO A 31 7.85 6.15 5.91
CA PRO A 31 8.84 6.69 4.99
C PRO A 31 8.18 7.72 4.06
N GLY A 32 8.96 8.66 3.53
CA GLY A 32 8.45 9.59 2.51
C GLY A 32 8.09 8.89 1.20
N ILE A 33 8.84 7.83 0.86
CA ILE A 33 8.64 6.98 -0.32
C ILE A 33 8.75 5.50 0.09
N HIS A 34 7.85 4.67 -0.41
CA HIS A 34 7.93 3.22 -0.28
C HIS A 34 7.80 2.54 -1.65
N VAL A 35 8.68 1.56 -1.90
CA VAL A 35 8.79 0.89 -3.20
C VAL A 35 8.37 -0.58 -3.08
N PHE A 36 7.38 -0.99 -3.86
CA PHE A 36 7.02 -2.39 -4.03
C PHE A 36 7.71 -2.93 -5.28
N GLY A 37 8.49 -4.01 -5.14
CA GLY A 37 9.13 -4.65 -6.28
C GLY A 37 8.58 -6.05 -6.54
N ALA A 38 8.14 -6.31 -7.77
CA ALA A 38 7.68 -7.61 -8.22
C ALA A 38 8.67 -8.22 -9.22
N ARG A 39 9.20 -9.40 -8.85
CA ARG A 39 10.16 -10.15 -9.66
C ARG A 39 9.53 -10.76 -10.91
N GLU A 40 10.38 -11.22 -11.81
CA GLU A 40 10.03 -11.93 -13.03
C GLU A 40 9.73 -13.42 -12.81
N THR A 41 9.22 -14.07 -13.86
CA THR A 41 8.92 -15.52 -13.83
C THR A 41 10.18 -16.32 -13.48
N THR A 42 10.04 -17.35 -12.64
CA THR A 42 11.10 -18.25 -12.15
C THR A 42 12.19 -17.63 -11.29
N ALA A 43 12.16 -16.31 -11.07
CA ALA A 43 13.12 -15.69 -10.17
C ALA A 43 12.94 -16.21 -8.73
N PRO A 44 14.03 -16.39 -7.97
CA PRO A 44 13.96 -16.65 -6.54
C PRO A 44 13.22 -15.55 -5.79
N THR A 45 12.67 -15.86 -4.61
CA THR A 45 11.98 -14.87 -3.76
C THR A 45 12.85 -13.63 -3.53
N GLY A 46 12.27 -12.45 -3.70
CA GLY A 46 12.96 -11.17 -3.65
C GLY A 46 12.50 -10.26 -4.80
N TYR A 47 13.34 -9.30 -5.16
CA TYR A 47 13.04 -8.31 -6.19
C TYR A 47 13.29 -8.78 -7.62
N GLY A 48 14.12 -9.82 -7.81
CA GLY A 48 14.59 -10.20 -9.15
C GLY A 48 15.20 -9.03 -9.90
N THR A 49 14.91 -8.93 -11.19
CA THR A 49 15.40 -7.85 -12.06
C THR A 49 14.82 -6.48 -11.69
N ALA A 50 13.65 -6.43 -11.05
CA ALA A 50 13.09 -5.17 -10.53
C ALA A 50 14.00 -4.52 -9.46
N GLY A 51 14.89 -5.29 -8.84
CA GLY A 51 15.84 -4.81 -7.82
C GLY A 51 16.73 -3.67 -8.30
N VAL A 52 17.03 -3.59 -9.60
CA VAL A 52 17.85 -2.49 -10.16
C VAL A 52 17.16 -1.14 -9.94
N VAL A 53 15.89 -1.03 -10.31
CA VAL A 53 15.13 0.22 -10.16
C VAL A 53 14.80 0.49 -8.69
N VAL A 54 14.49 -0.55 -7.91
CA VAL A 54 14.29 -0.43 -6.46
C VAL A 54 15.52 0.22 -5.81
N ASN A 55 16.72 -0.28 -6.11
CA ASN A 55 17.97 0.28 -5.57
C ASN A 55 18.23 1.70 -6.07
N LEU A 56 17.91 2.02 -7.32
CA LEU A 56 18.02 3.40 -7.82
C LEU A 56 17.14 4.37 -7.03
N VAL A 57 15.90 3.99 -6.70
CA VAL A 57 15.01 4.82 -5.88
C VAL A 57 15.55 4.95 -4.46
N LEU A 58 15.96 3.84 -3.84
CA LEU A 58 16.52 3.84 -2.49
C LEU A 58 17.78 4.73 -2.37
N ASN A 59 18.66 4.68 -3.38
CA ASN A 59 19.88 5.47 -3.41
C ASN A 59 19.66 6.96 -3.72
N SER A 60 18.58 7.30 -4.42
CA SER A 60 18.26 8.70 -4.80
C SER A 60 17.40 9.42 -3.77
N HIS A 61 16.73 8.69 -2.88
CA HIS A 61 15.81 9.26 -1.89
C HIS A 61 16.10 8.70 -0.50
N SER A 62 16.89 9.44 0.29
CA SER A 62 17.23 9.06 1.67
C SER A 62 15.98 8.85 2.53
N GLY A 63 15.92 7.76 3.28
CA GLY A 63 14.78 7.41 4.13
C GLY A 63 13.61 6.76 3.39
N SER A 64 13.76 6.49 2.09
CA SER A 64 12.84 5.59 1.38
C SER A 64 13.07 4.14 1.81
N THR A 65 12.03 3.33 1.66
CA THR A 65 12.06 1.90 2.00
C THR A 65 11.48 1.09 0.85
N ALA A 66 11.67 -0.22 0.88
CA ALA A 66 11.15 -1.10 -0.16
C ALA A 66 10.76 -2.46 0.40
N GLU A 67 9.83 -3.14 -0.28
CA GLU A 67 9.49 -4.54 -0.01
C GLU A 67 9.24 -5.31 -1.31
N ALA A 68 9.58 -6.60 -1.29
CA ALA A 68 9.37 -7.48 -2.42
C ALA A 68 7.97 -8.09 -2.34
N ILE A 69 7.25 -8.08 -3.46
CA ILE A 69 5.94 -8.75 -3.55
C ILE A 69 6.17 -10.26 -3.59
N ASN A 70 5.68 -10.93 -2.57
CA ASN A 70 5.73 -12.38 -2.50
C ASN A 70 4.51 -13.00 -3.20
N TYR A 71 4.76 -13.66 -4.32
CA TYR A 71 3.77 -14.37 -5.12
C TYR A 71 4.47 -15.49 -5.91
N PRO A 72 3.76 -16.44 -6.55
CA PRO A 72 4.39 -17.59 -7.18
C PRO A 72 5.44 -17.25 -8.24
N ALA A 73 5.24 -16.18 -9.02
CA ALA A 73 6.08 -15.80 -10.16
C ALA A 73 6.47 -17.00 -11.03
N CYS A 74 5.49 -17.82 -11.41
CA CYS A 74 5.70 -19.09 -12.08
C CYS A 74 4.98 -19.14 -13.43
N GLY A 75 5.44 -20.01 -14.33
CA GLY A 75 4.86 -20.27 -15.64
C GLY A 75 4.55 -21.75 -15.88
N GLY A 76 4.46 -22.55 -14.82
CA GLY A 76 4.27 -24.01 -14.88
C GLY A 76 5.54 -24.83 -14.57
N GLN A 77 6.67 -24.18 -14.29
CA GLN A 77 7.92 -24.86 -13.95
C GLN A 77 7.86 -25.42 -12.52
N SER A 78 8.42 -26.61 -12.31
CA SER A 78 8.50 -27.25 -10.99
C SER A 78 9.33 -26.45 -9.98
N SER A 79 10.34 -25.70 -10.46
CA SER A 79 11.21 -24.85 -9.63
C SER A 79 10.47 -23.72 -8.90
N CYS A 80 9.28 -23.34 -9.36
CA CYS A 80 8.47 -22.26 -8.78
C CYS A 80 7.07 -22.74 -8.33
N GLY A 81 6.92 -24.05 -8.07
CA GLY A 81 5.69 -24.65 -7.56
C GLY A 81 4.68 -25.06 -8.62
N SER A 82 5.08 -25.16 -9.89
CA SER A 82 4.26 -25.63 -11.01
C SER A 82 2.96 -24.85 -11.25
N VAL A 83 2.87 -23.61 -10.73
CA VAL A 83 1.70 -22.75 -10.93
C VAL A 83 1.69 -22.24 -12.37
N SER A 84 0.59 -22.44 -13.08
CA SER A 84 0.44 -21.93 -14.46
C SER A 84 0.64 -20.42 -14.52
N TYR A 85 1.14 -19.94 -15.66
CA TYR A 85 1.42 -18.52 -15.86
C TYR A 85 0.20 -17.62 -15.55
N ALA A 86 -0.99 -18.01 -16.01
CA ALA A 86 -2.23 -17.29 -15.75
C ALA A 86 -2.60 -17.22 -14.25
N ASN A 87 -2.50 -18.36 -13.54
CA ASN A 87 -2.81 -18.41 -12.11
C ASN A 87 -1.78 -17.65 -11.28
N SER A 88 -0.51 -17.72 -11.67
CA SER A 88 0.56 -16.98 -11.03
C SER A 88 0.35 -15.47 -11.18
N ALA A 89 -0.05 -15.01 -12.37
CA ALA A 89 -0.33 -13.60 -12.61
C ALA A 89 -1.53 -13.08 -11.79
N VAL A 90 -2.64 -13.84 -11.72
CA VAL A 90 -3.80 -13.48 -10.90
C VAL A 90 -3.41 -13.35 -9.42
N GLN A 91 -2.63 -14.31 -8.91
CA GLN A 91 -2.11 -14.26 -7.54
C GLN A 91 -1.15 -13.08 -7.34
N GLY A 92 -0.33 -12.76 -8.34
CA GLY A 92 0.55 -11.59 -8.32
C GLY A 92 -0.23 -10.29 -8.16
N VAL A 93 -1.28 -10.07 -8.96
CA VAL A 93 -2.13 -8.87 -8.85
C VAL A 93 -2.78 -8.77 -7.47
N ALA A 94 -3.31 -9.88 -6.95
CA ALA A 94 -3.91 -9.91 -5.61
C ALA A 94 -2.88 -9.60 -4.51
N ALA A 95 -1.66 -10.14 -4.62
CA ALA A 95 -0.57 -9.89 -3.68
C ALA A 95 -0.14 -8.41 -3.70
N VAL A 96 0.01 -7.81 -4.88
CA VAL A 96 0.29 -6.37 -5.01
C VAL A 96 -0.81 -5.54 -4.37
N ALA A 97 -2.08 -5.83 -4.67
CA ALA A 97 -3.22 -5.10 -4.10
C ALA A 97 -3.27 -5.20 -2.57
N SER A 98 -3.04 -6.40 -2.03
CA SER A 98 -3.00 -6.60 -0.57
C SER A 98 -1.85 -5.84 0.08
N ALA A 99 -0.64 -5.91 -0.48
CA ALA A 99 0.54 -5.21 0.03
C ALA A 99 0.35 -3.69 0.01
N VAL A 100 -0.07 -3.14 -1.13
CA VAL A 100 -0.30 -1.70 -1.31
C VAL A 100 -1.38 -1.20 -0.36
N ASN A 101 -2.53 -1.89 -0.27
CA ASN A 101 -3.62 -1.46 0.61
C ASN A 101 -3.21 -1.55 2.08
N SER A 102 -2.56 -2.64 2.49
CA SER A 102 -2.09 -2.82 3.88
C SER A 102 -1.04 -1.78 4.27
N PHE A 103 -0.14 -1.42 3.37
CA PHE A 103 0.82 -0.36 3.60
C PHE A 103 0.16 1.01 3.65
N ASN A 104 -0.72 1.34 2.69
CA ASN A 104 -1.40 2.63 2.64
C ASN A 104 -2.32 2.87 3.84
N SER A 105 -2.94 1.81 4.39
CA SER A 105 -3.71 1.92 5.63
C SER A 105 -2.86 2.28 6.84
N ARG A 106 -1.56 1.93 6.84
CA ARG A 106 -0.62 2.28 7.92
C ARG A 106 0.09 3.61 7.68
N CYS A 107 0.33 3.94 6.40
CA CYS A 107 1.11 5.09 5.99
C CYS A 107 0.44 5.83 4.83
N PRO A 108 -0.71 6.50 5.09
CA PRO A 108 -1.53 7.11 4.04
C PRO A 108 -0.90 8.33 3.37
N GLN A 109 0.17 8.89 3.94
CA GLN A 109 0.90 10.05 3.41
C GLN A 109 2.16 9.65 2.62
N THR A 110 2.56 8.37 2.64
CA THR A 110 3.74 7.90 1.92
C THR A 110 3.47 7.84 0.42
N GLN A 111 4.46 8.25 -0.39
CA GLN A 111 4.40 8.08 -1.84
C GLN A 111 4.77 6.64 -2.20
N LEU A 112 3.90 5.96 -2.95
CA LEU A 112 4.05 4.55 -3.30
C LEU A 112 4.57 4.39 -4.73
N VAL A 113 5.64 3.62 -4.91
CA VAL A 113 6.22 3.29 -6.21
C VAL A 113 6.08 1.79 -6.44
N LEU A 114 5.58 1.38 -7.60
CA LEU A 114 5.50 -0.02 -7.98
C LEU A 114 6.44 -0.28 -9.16
N VAL A 115 7.33 -1.25 -8.98
CA VAL A 115 8.29 -1.70 -9.98
C VAL A 115 8.01 -3.17 -10.28
N GLY A 116 7.78 -3.51 -11.55
CA GLY A 116 7.53 -4.90 -11.96
C GLY A 116 8.26 -5.25 -13.24
N TYR A 117 8.89 -6.44 -13.27
CA TYR A 117 9.57 -6.97 -14.46
C TYR A 117 8.81 -8.16 -15.07
N SER A 118 8.64 -8.15 -16.39
CA SER A 118 8.08 -9.24 -17.20
C SER A 118 6.66 -9.74 -16.85
N GLN A 119 6.45 -10.49 -15.76
CA GLN A 119 5.18 -11.21 -15.54
C GLN A 119 4.05 -10.31 -15.04
N VAL A 120 4.34 -9.47 -14.04
CA VAL A 120 3.37 -8.52 -13.49
C VAL A 120 3.12 -7.34 -14.44
N SER A 121 4.06 -7.06 -15.37
CA SER A 121 3.88 -6.05 -16.43
C SER A 121 3.09 -6.58 -17.62
N SER A 122 3.19 -7.88 -17.95
CA SER A 122 2.52 -8.51 -19.11
C SER A 122 1.03 -8.75 -18.90
N TYR A 123 0.62 -9.25 -17.73
CA TYR A 123 -0.80 -9.42 -17.42
C TYR A 123 -1.39 -8.09 -16.98
N LYS A 124 -1.64 -7.21 -17.96
CA LYS A 124 -2.47 -6.00 -17.88
C LYS A 124 -2.71 -5.54 -16.43
N PHE A 125 -1.75 -4.79 -15.88
CA PHE A 125 -1.92 -4.00 -14.67
C PHE A 125 -3.13 -3.04 -14.77
N GLN A 126 -3.73 -2.91 -15.96
CA GLN A 126 -5.08 -2.40 -16.20
C GLN A 126 -6.20 -3.07 -15.39
N ARG A 127 -5.96 -4.27 -14.82
CA ARG A 127 -6.90 -4.89 -13.88
C ARG A 127 -6.80 -4.30 -12.47
N PHE A 128 -5.76 -3.53 -12.14
CA PHE A 128 -5.79 -2.68 -10.94
C PHE A 128 -6.87 -1.59 -11.09
N ASP A 129 -7.01 -1.01 -12.29
CA ASP A 129 -8.12 -0.09 -12.62
C ASP A 129 -9.49 -0.81 -12.58
N TYR A 130 -9.54 -2.09 -12.96
CA TYR A 130 -10.78 -2.88 -13.02
C TYR A 130 -11.20 -3.49 -11.67
N VAL A 131 -10.26 -3.91 -10.82
CA VAL A 131 -10.52 -4.35 -9.43
C VAL A 131 -10.91 -3.14 -8.59
N SER A 132 -10.35 -1.96 -8.88
CA SER A 132 -10.81 -0.69 -8.32
C SER A 132 -12.28 -0.36 -8.70
N SER A 133 -12.74 -0.80 -9.87
CA SER A 133 -14.14 -0.61 -10.31
C SER A 133 -15.15 -1.55 -9.62
N LEU A 134 -14.71 -2.63 -8.98
CA LEU A 134 -15.58 -3.63 -8.31
C LEU A 134 -15.75 -3.41 -6.80
N LEU A 135 -14.91 -2.58 -6.16
CA LEU A 135 -15.08 -2.17 -4.77
C LEU A 135 -15.60 -0.72 -4.69
N LYS A 136 -16.92 -0.59 -4.49
CA LYS A 136 -17.67 0.64 -4.15
C LYS A 136 -17.20 1.40 -2.89
N VAL A 137 -16.06 1.01 -2.30
CA VAL A 137 -15.41 1.69 -1.16
C VAL A 137 -14.37 2.73 -1.64
N ILE A 138 -13.95 2.70 -2.91
CA ILE A 138 -12.92 3.58 -3.49
C ILE A 138 -13.54 4.81 -4.19
N ARG A 139 -14.63 5.37 -3.65
CA ARG A 139 -15.08 6.74 -4.01
C ARG A 139 -14.73 7.79 -2.96
N SER A 140 -14.23 7.38 -1.79
CA SER A 140 -13.69 8.29 -0.77
C SER A 140 -12.15 8.32 -0.78
N ILE A 141 -11.50 7.50 -1.61
CA ILE A 141 -10.08 7.63 -1.89
C ILE A 141 -9.98 8.24 -3.29
N ARG A 142 -10.08 9.57 -3.36
CA ARG A 142 -9.20 10.29 -4.29
C ARG A 142 -7.78 9.92 -3.84
N VAL A 143 -7.29 8.76 -4.29
CA VAL A 143 -5.85 8.49 -4.33
C VAL A 143 -5.37 9.55 -5.30
N GLY A 144 -4.97 10.71 -4.78
CA GLY A 144 -4.23 11.69 -5.55
C GLY A 144 -3.06 10.91 -6.11
N PHE A 145 -3.12 10.63 -7.41
CA PHE A 145 -2.24 9.71 -8.12
C PHE A 145 -0.82 10.28 -8.10
N LYS A 146 -0.11 10.09 -6.98
CA LYS A 146 1.34 10.25 -6.84
C LYS A 146 2.01 8.87 -6.88
N SER A 147 1.42 7.94 -7.62
CA SER A 147 1.99 6.62 -7.84
C SER A 147 2.69 6.63 -9.19
N PHE A 148 4.02 6.49 -9.17
CA PHE A 148 4.83 6.36 -10.38
C PHE A 148 5.06 4.87 -10.65
N PHE A 149 4.79 4.43 -11.88
CA PHE A 149 4.95 3.04 -12.30
C PHE A 149 6.11 2.93 -13.28
N ILE A 150 7.05 2.03 -12.99
CA ILE A 150 8.17 1.72 -13.88
C ILE A 150 8.03 0.25 -14.29
N ALA A 151 7.55 0.03 -15.51
CA ALA A 151 7.73 -1.24 -16.21
C ALA A 151 9.08 -1.19 -16.91
N VAL A 152 9.93 -2.19 -16.62
CA VAL A 152 11.17 -2.46 -17.35
C VAL A 152 11.02 -3.78 -18.09
#